data_AF-A0A1G2BV57-F1
#
_entry.id   AF-A0A1G2BV57-F1
#
_cell.length_a   1.000
_cell.length_b   1.000
_cell.length_c   1.000
_cell.angle_alpha   90.00
_cell.angle_beta   90.00
_cell.angle_gamma   90.00
#
_symmetry.space_group_name_H-M   'P 1'
#
loop_
_entity.id
_entity.type
_entity.pdbx_description
1 polymer ?
#
loop_
_entity_poly.entity_id
_entity_poly.type
_entity_poly.pdbx_seq_one_letter_code
_entity_poly.pdbx_strand_id
1 'polypeptide(L)'
;MSRLALQDVQRAAGEFHRYFDGLKECFVGRDRIIDLLKAAMAMREHVLIFGPPGTTKTALCDVAFAGIIGAEKFHLEYSMFMQEDAIFGPYDTKKMRDQGILEHRTEGMLPEAHFARLGEFLDGSMPLLRSTLAALNERKMRRGRQVIDMPLMTVYCDTNKDPGAYLKQNPYAFAVLDRIAFVAQVGYLQTKEEMTEMFRRFQSGTTKRNPGTISFDVINELSELVVLPPSLIGDQLIYLKLGEAAMDYREQRKQLTTNGGLVLPEITDRRFCVGTQMLEVAAVLDGRLEVIPKDLLAVHPVLGSTDPERDLWIKIAQKKIEEIEAEKKQQLSSAQVTALDAIMQRAEGLDLRDVKESKHAYGVLHASLDHVIPENDEVSERKKKVSDKLEAIRQQLSEAVLQQEGLSHSGTSTN
;
A
#
# COMPACT_ATOMS: atom_id res chain seq x y z
N MET A 1 -1.24 -22.05 0.97
CA MET A 1 -1.05 -20.64 0.55
C MET A 1 -0.39 -20.66 -0.82
N SER A 2 -1.21 -20.66 -1.86
CA SER A 2 -0.73 -20.53 -3.24
C SER A 2 -0.22 -19.11 -3.41
N ARG A 3 1.05 -18.90 -3.82
CA ARG A 3 1.45 -17.60 -4.38
C ARG A 3 0.48 -17.32 -5.52
N LEU A 4 -0.42 -16.34 -5.39
CA LEU A 4 -1.22 -15.90 -6.53
C LEU A 4 -0.26 -15.58 -7.67
N ALA A 5 -0.56 -16.08 -8.87
CA ALA A 5 0.23 -15.71 -10.02
C ALA A 5 0.06 -14.20 -10.26
N LEU A 6 1.07 -13.52 -10.79
CA LEU A 6 1.00 -12.10 -11.13
C LEU A 6 -0.25 -11.78 -11.98
N GLN A 7 -0.65 -12.71 -12.85
CA GLN A 7 -1.85 -12.62 -13.67
C GLN A 7 -3.15 -12.59 -12.85
N ASP A 8 -3.23 -13.35 -11.76
CA ASP A 8 -4.41 -13.37 -10.89
C ASP A 8 -4.55 -12.04 -10.15
N VAL A 9 -3.43 -11.48 -9.68
CA VAL A 9 -3.40 -10.16 -9.02
C VAL A 9 -3.81 -9.06 -9.99
N GLN A 10 -3.29 -9.08 -11.22
CA GLN A 10 -3.67 -8.11 -12.26
C GLN A 10 -5.16 -8.19 -12.61
N ARG A 11 -5.72 -9.42 -12.70
CA ARG A 11 -7.15 -9.62 -12.92
C ARG A 11 -7.97 -9.06 -11.75
N ALA A 12 -7.65 -9.44 -10.52
CA ALA A 12 -8.36 -9.01 -9.33
C ALA A 12 -8.29 -7.48 -9.15
N ALA A 13 -7.11 -6.87 -9.33
CA ALA A 13 -6.94 -5.43 -9.31
C ALA A 13 -7.79 -4.74 -10.39
N GLY A 14 -7.82 -5.29 -11.61
CA GLY A 14 -8.66 -4.77 -12.70
C GLY A 14 -10.16 -4.87 -12.42
N GLU A 15 -10.65 -5.93 -11.79
CA GLU A 15 -12.03 -6.04 -11.32
C GLU A 15 -12.33 -5.01 -10.22
N PHE A 16 -11.41 -4.84 -9.28
CA PHE A 16 -11.51 -3.87 -8.20
C PHE A 16 -11.54 -2.43 -8.73
N HIS A 17 -10.65 -2.06 -9.65
CA HIS A 17 -10.68 -0.76 -10.33
C HIS A 17 -12.01 -0.50 -11.01
N ARG A 18 -12.50 -1.43 -11.84
CA ARG A 18 -13.77 -1.29 -12.57
C ARG A 18 -14.96 -1.03 -11.65
N TYR A 19 -15.02 -1.73 -10.51
CA TYR A 19 -16.09 -1.52 -9.53
C TYR A 19 -16.09 -0.10 -8.95
N PHE A 20 -14.91 0.37 -8.53
CA PHE A 20 -14.78 1.72 -7.95
C PHE A 20 -14.90 2.83 -8.99
N ASP A 21 -14.50 2.60 -10.23
CA ASP A 21 -14.75 3.55 -11.33
C ASP A 21 -16.25 3.65 -11.63
N GLY A 22 -16.98 2.52 -11.59
CA GLY A 22 -18.44 2.51 -11.64
C GLY A 22 -19.08 3.30 -10.49
N LEU A 23 -18.52 3.25 -9.28
CA LEU A 23 -18.95 4.10 -8.17
C LEU A 23 -18.68 5.60 -8.45
N LYS A 24 -17.52 5.96 -8.99
CA LYS A 24 -17.22 7.36 -9.37
C LYS A 24 -18.20 7.89 -10.39
N GLU A 25 -18.59 7.05 -11.36
CA GLU A 25 -19.64 7.41 -12.30
C GLU A 25 -20.99 7.66 -11.64
N CYS A 26 -21.29 7.04 -10.51
CA CYS A 26 -22.55 7.23 -9.78
C CYS A 26 -22.55 8.54 -8.96
N PHE A 27 -21.42 8.93 -8.37
CA PHE A 27 -21.32 10.03 -7.42
C PHE A 27 -20.46 11.19 -7.94
N VAL A 28 -21.13 12.26 -8.38
CA VAL A 28 -20.48 13.47 -8.89
C VAL A 28 -19.63 14.14 -7.80
N GLY A 29 -18.36 14.42 -8.10
CA GLY A 29 -17.45 15.15 -7.21
C GLY A 29 -17.05 14.39 -5.94
N ARG A 30 -17.14 13.05 -5.95
CA ARG A 30 -16.85 12.18 -4.79
C ARG A 30 -15.66 11.24 -4.98
N ASP A 31 -14.93 11.39 -6.08
CA ASP A 31 -13.82 10.51 -6.49
C ASP A 31 -12.80 10.30 -5.38
N ARG A 32 -12.37 11.38 -4.71
CA ARG A 32 -11.42 11.30 -3.59
C ARG A 32 -11.93 10.42 -2.46
N ILE A 33 -13.20 10.52 -2.08
CA ILE A 33 -13.78 9.72 -0.99
C ILE A 33 -13.89 8.25 -1.40
N ILE A 34 -14.23 8.00 -2.66
CA ILE A 34 -14.32 6.66 -3.25
C ILE A 34 -12.94 6.00 -3.28
N ASP A 35 -11.88 6.74 -3.64
CA ASP A 35 -10.51 6.24 -3.62
C ASP A 35 -10.02 5.90 -2.19
N LEU A 36 -10.44 6.66 -1.17
CA LEU A 36 -10.15 6.34 0.23
C LEU A 36 -10.88 5.08 0.68
N LEU A 37 -12.15 4.92 0.32
CA LEU A 37 -12.92 3.70 0.62
C LEU A 37 -12.29 2.48 -0.06
N LYS A 38 -11.84 2.64 -1.30
CA LYS A 38 -11.11 1.63 -2.06
C LYS A 38 -9.83 1.19 -1.36
N ALA A 39 -8.99 2.14 -0.95
CA ALA A 39 -7.77 1.86 -0.21
C ALA A 39 -8.08 1.18 1.14
N ALA A 40 -9.08 1.68 1.87
CA ALA A 40 -9.53 1.10 3.14
C ALA A 40 -9.92 -0.38 3.00
N MET A 41 -10.66 -0.74 1.96
CA MET A 41 -11.02 -2.14 1.70
C MET A 41 -9.81 -2.99 1.35
N ALA A 42 -8.88 -2.47 0.55
CA ALA A 42 -7.67 -3.20 0.15
C ALA A 42 -6.73 -3.49 1.32
N MET A 43 -6.70 -2.67 2.37
CA MET A 43 -5.85 -2.88 3.55
C MET A 43 -6.60 -3.34 4.81
N ARG A 44 -7.91 -3.61 4.69
CA ARG A 44 -8.82 -3.93 5.81
C ARG A 44 -8.79 -2.87 6.92
N GLU A 45 -8.72 -1.60 6.53
CA GLU A 45 -8.80 -0.46 7.43
C GLU A 45 -10.15 0.24 7.34
N HIS A 46 -10.33 1.24 8.19
CA HIS A 46 -11.59 1.96 8.36
C HIS A 46 -11.50 3.40 7.84
N VAL A 47 -12.66 3.96 7.50
CA VAL A 47 -12.78 5.33 6.98
C VAL A 47 -13.82 6.11 7.78
N LEU A 48 -13.54 7.38 8.07
CA LEU A 48 -14.48 8.35 8.65
C LEU A 48 -14.67 9.51 7.69
N ILE A 49 -15.90 9.67 7.19
CA ILE A 49 -16.28 10.77 6.33
C ILE A 49 -17.12 11.78 7.13
N PHE A 50 -16.69 13.03 7.16
CA PHE A 50 -17.41 14.09 7.86
C PHE A 50 -17.74 15.27 6.97
N GLY A 51 -18.85 15.95 7.23
CA GLY A 51 -19.28 17.10 6.44
C GLY A 51 -20.75 17.41 6.63
N PRO A 52 -21.27 18.51 6.06
CA PRO A 52 -22.67 18.92 6.26
C PRO A 52 -23.67 17.87 5.73
N PRO A 53 -24.94 17.94 6.16
CA PRO A 53 -26.00 17.06 5.64
C PRO A 53 -26.22 17.27 4.13
N GLY A 54 -26.82 16.28 3.46
CA GLY A 54 -27.09 16.36 2.02
C GLY A 54 -25.86 16.18 1.11
N THR A 55 -24.73 15.72 1.65
CA THR A 55 -23.47 15.49 0.92
C THR A 55 -23.29 14.04 0.43
N THR A 56 -24.37 13.27 0.34
CA THR A 56 -24.40 11.86 -0.14
C THR A 56 -23.53 10.86 0.63
N LYS A 57 -23.11 11.19 1.87
CA LYS A 57 -22.26 10.32 2.73
C LYS A 57 -22.85 8.91 2.91
N THR A 58 -24.13 8.85 3.29
CA THR A 58 -24.85 7.60 3.53
C THR A 58 -25.06 6.83 2.23
N ALA A 59 -25.57 7.51 1.20
CA ALA A 59 -25.85 6.90 -0.10
C ALA A 59 -24.61 6.29 -0.76
N LEU A 60 -23.44 6.91 -0.62
CA LEU A 60 -22.17 6.37 -1.12
C LEU A 60 -21.87 5.01 -0.50
N CYS A 61 -21.92 4.92 0.82
CA CYS A 61 -21.67 3.68 1.55
C CYS A 61 -22.71 2.61 1.22
N ASP A 62 -24.01 2.97 1.22
CA ASP A 62 -25.08 2.02 0.96
C ASP A 62 -24.95 1.41 -0.44
N VAL A 63 -24.65 2.22 -1.45
CA VAL A 63 -24.42 1.73 -2.83
C VAL A 63 -23.13 0.91 -2.92
N ALA A 64 -22.04 1.38 -2.30
CA ALA A 64 -20.75 0.69 -2.32
C ALA A 64 -20.76 -0.65 -1.59
N PHE A 65 -21.53 -0.80 -0.51
CA PHE A 65 -21.65 -2.09 0.18
C PHE A 65 -22.70 -2.97 -0.48
N ALA A 66 -23.79 -2.43 -1.03
CA ALA A 66 -24.80 -3.20 -1.75
C ALA A 66 -24.21 -3.96 -2.95
N GLY A 67 -23.26 -3.35 -3.68
CA GLY A 67 -22.60 -3.99 -4.83
C GLY A 67 -21.62 -5.13 -4.49
N ILE A 68 -21.27 -5.31 -3.21
CA ILE A 68 -20.40 -6.42 -2.77
C ILE A 68 -21.24 -7.68 -2.55
N ILE A 69 -20.96 -8.75 -3.29
CA ILE A 69 -21.70 -10.02 -3.22
C ILE A 69 -20.90 -11.02 -2.37
N GLY A 70 -21.59 -11.82 -1.55
CA GLY A 70 -20.95 -12.85 -0.72
C GLY A 70 -20.32 -12.34 0.58
N ALA A 71 -20.77 -11.19 1.08
CA ALA A 71 -20.31 -10.61 2.34
C ALA A 71 -21.47 -10.15 3.23
N GLU A 72 -21.35 -10.44 4.52
CA GLU A 72 -22.25 -9.93 5.57
C GLU A 72 -22.02 -8.45 5.85
N LYS A 73 -23.12 -7.70 6.03
CA LYS A 73 -23.11 -6.23 6.20
C LYS A 73 -23.90 -5.84 7.43
N PHE A 74 -23.38 -4.86 8.16
CA PHE A 74 -24.03 -4.28 9.33
C PHE A 74 -24.21 -2.77 9.18
N HIS A 75 -25.36 -2.24 9.60
CA HIS A 75 -25.65 -0.81 9.53
C HIS A 75 -26.26 -0.33 10.85
N LEU A 76 -25.71 0.75 11.40
CA LEU A 76 -26.21 1.36 12.64
C LEU A 76 -26.04 2.88 12.59
N GLU A 77 -27.05 3.63 13.04
CA GLU A 77 -26.95 5.07 13.26
C GLU A 77 -26.82 5.37 14.75
N TYR A 78 -25.74 6.06 15.12
CA TYR A 78 -25.42 6.33 16.52
C TYR A 78 -26.32 7.43 17.06
N SER A 79 -26.68 7.28 18.33
CA SER A 79 -27.37 8.31 19.10
C SER A 79 -26.81 8.36 20.51
N MET A 80 -27.05 9.47 21.21
CA MET A 80 -26.44 9.75 22.52
C MET A 80 -26.74 8.69 23.59
N PHE A 81 -27.90 8.02 23.51
CA PHE A 81 -28.35 7.05 24.53
C PHE A 81 -28.09 5.59 24.16
N MET A 82 -27.52 5.35 22.98
CA MET A 82 -27.28 4.00 22.49
C MET A 82 -26.24 3.27 23.35
N GLN A 83 -26.53 2.01 23.63
CA GLN A 83 -25.68 1.10 24.39
C GLN A 83 -24.92 0.16 23.46
N GLU A 84 -23.87 -0.48 23.97
CA GLU A 84 -23.03 -1.39 23.18
C GLU A 84 -23.78 -2.61 22.63
N ASP A 85 -24.90 -3.01 23.25
CA ASP A 85 -25.79 -4.06 22.77
C ASP A 85 -26.36 -3.76 21.36
N ALA A 86 -26.45 -2.49 20.97
CA ALA A 86 -26.85 -2.12 19.62
C ALA A 86 -25.80 -2.48 18.56
N ILE A 87 -24.54 -2.65 18.98
CA ILE A 87 -23.40 -2.98 18.11
C ILE A 87 -23.12 -4.48 18.16
N PHE A 88 -23.07 -5.04 19.37
CA PHE A 88 -22.64 -6.42 19.62
C PHE A 88 -23.81 -7.41 19.74
N GLY A 89 -25.04 -6.89 19.74
CA GLY A 89 -26.27 -7.65 19.91
C GLY A 89 -26.78 -7.68 21.35
N PRO A 90 -28.08 -7.92 21.55
CA PRO A 90 -28.66 -7.99 22.89
C PRO A 90 -28.24 -9.26 23.62
N TYR A 91 -28.29 -9.24 24.95
CA TYR A 91 -28.09 -10.45 25.75
C TYR A 91 -29.09 -11.55 25.40
N ASP A 92 -28.62 -12.80 25.41
CA ASP A 92 -29.45 -13.99 25.33
C ASP A 92 -30.17 -14.21 26.66
N THR A 93 -31.43 -13.76 26.72
CA THR A 93 -32.26 -13.86 27.93
C THR A 93 -32.54 -15.30 28.34
N LYS A 94 -32.51 -16.25 27.39
CA LYS A 94 -32.74 -17.67 27.67
C LYS A 94 -31.52 -18.28 28.35
N LYS A 95 -30.31 -18.06 27.81
CA LYS A 95 -29.05 -18.49 28.46
C LYS A 95 -28.86 -17.83 29.82
N MET A 96 -29.19 -16.55 29.93
CA MET A 96 -29.11 -15.83 31.20
C MET A 96 -30.03 -16.45 32.26
N ARG A 97 -31.31 -16.68 31.92
CA ARG A 97 -32.30 -17.21 32.87
C ARG A 97 -32.04 -18.68 33.22
N ASP A 98 -31.78 -19.52 32.21
CA ASP A 98 -31.77 -20.97 32.38
C ASP A 98 -30.39 -21.49 32.82
N GLN A 99 -29.31 -20.77 32.53
CA GLN A 99 -27.92 -21.20 32.76
C GLN A 99 -27.09 -20.21 33.59
N GLY A 100 -27.61 -18.99 33.86
CA GLY A 100 -26.85 -17.93 34.54
C GLY A 100 -25.70 -17.36 33.70
N ILE A 101 -25.73 -17.56 32.37
CA ILE A 101 -24.65 -17.15 31.46
C ILE A 101 -25.06 -15.85 30.74
N LEU A 102 -24.22 -14.82 30.85
CA LEU A 102 -24.35 -13.56 30.12
C LEU A 102 -23.57 -13.64 28.81
N GLU A 103 -24.28 -13.79 27.70
CA GLU A 103 -23.74 -13.80 26.33
C GLU A 103 -24.61 -12.95 25.41
N HIS A 104 -23.98 -12.29 24.44
CA HIS A 104 -24.67 -11.54 23.38
C HIS A 104 -25.10 -12.46 22.25
N ARG A 105 -26.28 -12.20 21.67
CA ARG A 105 -26.71 -12.80 20.40
C ARG A 105 -26.19 -11.96 19.25
N THR A 106 -25.19 -12.49 18.55
CA THR A 106 -24.44 -11.75 17.53
C THR A 106 -25.01 -11.83 16.13
N GLU A 107 -26.07 -12.62 15.93
CA GLU A 107 -26.68 -12.85 14.62
C GLU A 107 -27.10 -11.53 13.97
N GLY A 108 -26.54 -11.24 12.80
CA GLY A 108 -26.81 -10.00 12.05
C GLY A 108 -26.24 -8.73 12.69
N MET A 109 -25.30 -8.86 13.64
CA MET A 109 -24.66 -7.75 14.35
C MET A 109 -23.21 -7.54 13.89
N LEU A 110 -22.55 -6.49 14.38
CA LEU A 110 -21.17 -6.17 14.00
C LEU A 110 -20.18 -7.36 14.11
N PRO A 111 -20.25 -8.24 15.12
CA PRO A 111 -19.35 -9.40 15.24
C PRO A 111 -19.31 -10.35 14.05
N GLU A 112 -20.37 -10.41 13.24
CA GLU A 112 -20.50 -11.32 12.10
C GLU A 112 -20.32 -10.61 10.75
N ALA A 113 -20.23 -9.27 10.75
CA ALA A 113 -20.16 -8.48 9.54
C ALA A 113 -18.74 -8.37 8.97
N HIS A 114 -18.65 -8.45 7.64
CA HIS A 114 -17.43 -8.16 6.89
C HIS A 114 -17.31 -6.65 6.62
N PHE A 115 -18.43 -5.98 6.34
CA PHE A 115 -18.48 -4.53 6.13
C PHE A 115 -19.51 -3.90 7.03
N ALA A 116 -19.19 -2.76 7.65
CA ALA A 116 -20.13 -2.09 8.54
C ALA A 116 -20.22 -0.59 8.29
N ARG A 117 -21.44 -0.04 8.34
CA ARG A 117 -21.68 1.41 8.39
C ARG A 117 -22.03 1.82 9.80
N LEU A 118 -21.29 2.78 10.35
CA LEU A 118 -21.61 3.44 11.63
C LEU A 118 -21.91 4.92 11.34
N GLY A 119 -23.19 5.22 11.14
CA GLY A 119 -23.69 6.56 10.85
C GLY A 119 -23.77 7.45 12.09
N GLU A 120 -23.67 8.75 11.88
CA GLU A 120 -23.59 9.76 12.96
C GLU A 120 -22.60 9.36 14.06
N PHE A 121 -21.44 8.82 13.67
CA PHE A 121 -20.51 8.12 14.55
C PHE A 121 -20.16 8.94 15.81
N LEU A 122 -19.95 10.25 15.66
CA LEU A 122 -19.59 11.15 16.77
C LEU A 122 -20.78 11.64 17.61
N ASP A 123 -22.00 11.14 17.34
CA ASP A 123 -23.18 11.33 18.19
C ASP A 123 -23.29 10.26 19.29
N GLY A 124 -22.52 9.18 19.18
CA GLY A 124 -22.40 8.18 20.22
C GLY A 124 -21.78 8.73 21.51
N SER A 125 -22.19 8.15 22.63
CA SER A 125 -21.55 8.42 23.91
C SER A 125 -20.09 7.93 23.91
N MET A 126 -19.23 8.53 24.73
CA MET A 126 -17.83 8.09 24.84
C MET A 126 -17.67 6.60 25.21
N PRO A 127 -18.48 6.01 26.12
CA PRO A 127 -18.46 4.57 26.37
C PRO A 127 -18.79 3.75 25.11
N LEU A 128 -19.80 4.15 24.34
CA LEU A 128 -20.18 3.49 23.09
C LEU A 128 -19.04 3.54 22.06
N LEU A 129 -18.43 4.71 21.85
CA LEU A 129 -17.28 4.86 20.97
C LEU A 129 -16.12 3.95 21.39
N ARG A 130 -15.77 3.92 22.68
CA ARG A 130 -14.69 3.08 23.20
C ARG A 130 -14.98 1.59 23.13
N SER A 131 -16.26 1.19 23.20
CA SER A 131 -16.67 -0.20 23.07
C SER A 131 -16.25 -0.83 21.74
N THR A 132 -16.08 -0.01 20.70
CA THR A 132 -15.66 -0.42 19.35
C THR A 132 -14.15 -0.63 19.19
N LEU A 133 -13.32 -0.19 20.14
CA LEU A 133 -11.85 -0.22 19.98
C LEU A 133 -11.30 -1.61 19.68
N ALA A 134 -11.77 -2.63 20.39
CA ALA A 134 -11.33 -4.01 20.17
C ALA A 134 -11.76 -4.54 18.80
N ALA A 135 -12.98 -4.20 18.36
CA ALA A 135 -13.48 -4.54 17.03
C ALA A 135 -12.66 -3.84 15.93
N LEU A 136 -12.45 -2.53 16.05
CA LEU A 136 -11.73 -1.70 15.07
C LEU A 136 -10.21 -1.92 15.08
N ASN A 137 -9.64 -2.59 16.08
CA ASN A 137 -8.20 -2.83 16.15
C ASN A 137 -7.81 -4.30 16.07
N GLU A 138 -8.35 -5.13 16.96
CA GLU A 138 -7.99 -6.55 17.06
C GLU A 138 -8.85 -7.43 16.18
N ARG A 139 -9.92 -6.89 15.58
CA ARG A 139 -10.98 -7.66 14.92
C ARG A 139 -11.53 -8.73 15.87
N LYS A 140 -11.72 -8.35 17.14
CA LYS A 140 -12.22 -9.25 18.19
C LYS A 140 -13.31 -8.58 19.01
N MET A 141 -14.37 -9.33 19.29
CA MET A 141 -15.29 -9.02 20.37
C MET A 141 -14.82 -9.72 21.64
N ARG A 142 -14.70 -8.97 22.74
CA ARG A 142 -14.41 -9.51 24.08
C ARG A 142 -15.45 -8.97 25.05
N ARG A 143 -16.40 -9.80 25.46
CA ARG A 143 -17.48 -9.45 26.40
C ARG A 143 -17.66 -10.57 27.42
N GLY A 144 -17.17 -10.34 28.64
CA GLY A 144 -17.14 -11.36 29.68
C GLY A 144 -16.37 -12.61 29.23
N ARG A 145 -17.07 -13.75 29.16
CA ARG A 145 -16.51 -15.04 28.71
C ARG A 145 -16.61 -15.23 27.19
N GLN A 146 -17.37 -14.39 26.50
CA GLN A 146 -17.57 -14.46 25.06
C GLN A 146 -16.43 -13.74 24.35
N VAL A 147 -15.62 -14.51 23.60
CA VAL A 147 -14.56 -14.00 22.74
C VAL A 147 -14.82 -14.50 21.32
N ILE A 148 -14.98 -13.58 20.37
CA ILE A 148 -15.28 -13.88 18.97
C ILE A 148 -14.25 -13.17 18.09
N ASP A 149 -13.60 -13.93 17.20
CA ASP A 149 -12.84 -13.38 16.09
C ASP A 149 -13.81 -12.90 15.01
N MET A 150 -13.74 -11.63 14.65
CA MET A 150 -14.66 -10.97 13.73
C MET A 150 -14.10 -11.00 12.30
N PRO A 151 -14.92 -11.28 11.27
CA PRO A 151 -14.48 -11.25 9.86
C PRO A 151 -14.38 -9.83 9.29
N LEU A 152 -14.44 -8.82 10.16
CA LEU A 152 -14.56 -7.41 9.81
C LEU A 152 -13.38 -6.93 8.93
N MET A 153 -13.71 -6.46 7.73
CA MET A 153 -12.77 -5.85 6.80
C MET A 153 -12.72 -4.34 6.98
N THR A 154 -13.83 -3.66 6.69
CA THR A 154 -13.87 -2.21 6.66
C THR A 154 -15.12 -1.68 7.35
N VAL A 155 -14.93 -0.61 8.11
CA VAL A 155 -16.00 0.15 8.74
C VAL A 155 -16.00 1.51 8.08
N TYR A 156 -17.15 1.89 7.54
CA TYR A 156 -17.42 3.22 7.04
C TYR A 156 -18.18 3.99 8.12
N CYS A 157 -17.51 4.96 8.72
CA CYS A 157 -18.11 5.88 9.65
C CYS A 157 -18.51 7.17 8.92
N ASP A 158 -19.69 7.70 9.23
CA ASP A 158 -20.10 9.02 8.76
C ASP A 158 -20.57 9.90 9.92
N THR A 159 -20.39 11.21 9.80
CA THR A 159 -20.79 12.18 10.82
C THR A 159 -20.98 13.58 10.24
N ASN A 160 -21.85 14.39 10.85
CA ASN A 160 -21.92 15.82 10.54
C ASN A 160 -20.98 16.68 11.40
N LYS A 161 -20.40 16.12 12.47
CA LYS A 161 -19.47 16.82 13.36
C LYS A 161 -18.06 16.83 12.79
N ASP A 162 -17.40 17.98 12.87
CA ASP A 162 -15.98 18.10 12.57
C ASP A 162 -15.14 17.34 13.64
N PRO A 163 -14.35 16.32 13.27
CA PRO A 163 -13.57 15.55 14.23
C PRO A 163 -12.52 16.38 14.97
N GLY A 164 -11.92 17.39 14.33
CA GLY A 164 -10.94 18.26 14.97
C GLY A 164 -11.57 19.13 16.06
N ALA A 165 -12.72 19.73 15.77
CA ALA A 165 -13.51 20.47 16.76
C ALA A 165 -14.04 19.56 17.87
N TYR A 166 -14.49 18.35 17.53
CA TYR A 166 -14.96 17.36 18.50
C TYR A 166 -13.84 16.94 19.46
N LEU A 167 -12.63 16.70 18.95
CA LEU A 167 -11.47 16.32 19.76
C LEU A 167 -11.02 17.40 20.74
N LYS A 168 -11.18 18.68 20.39
CA LYS A 168 -10.91 19.79 21.32
C LYS A 168 -11.82 19.74 22.56
N GLN A 169 -13.06 19.29 22.38
CA GLN A 169 -14.03 19.14 23.47
C GLN A 169 -13.92 17.77 24.16
N ASN A 170 -13.53 16.73 23.41
CA ASN A 170 -13.46 15.35 23.88
C ASN A 170 -12.12 14.69 23.52
N PRO A 171 -11.00 15.05 24.19
CA PRO A 171 -9.67 14.53 23.84
C PRO A 171 -9.56 13.00 23.85
N TYR A 172 -10.33 12.33 24.72
CA TYR A 172 -10.35 10.87 24.85
C TYR A 172 -10.84 10.14 23.60
N ALA A 173 -11.57 10.81 22.70
CA ALA A 173 -12.01 10.22 21.44
C ALA A 173 -10.87 10.03 20.43
N PHE A 174 -9.71 10.66 20.67
CA PHE A 174 -8.53 10.48 19.82
C PHE A 174 -8.12 9.01 19.73
N ALA A 175 -8.23 8.26 20.85
CA ALA A 175 -7.90 6.83 20.87
C ALA A 175 -8.76 6.00 19.92
N VAL A 176 -9.99 6.44 19.62
CA VAL A 176 -10.91 5.79 18.68
C VAL A 176 -10.63 6.26 17.25
N LEU A 177 -10.48 7.57 17.05
CA LEU A 177 -10.19 8.14 15.72
C LEU A 177 -8.82 7.74 15.18
N ASP A 178 -7.84 7.48 16.04
CA ASP A 178 -6.55 6.93 15.64
C ASP A 178 -6.66 5.51 15.07
N ARG A 179 -7.73 4.77 15.41
CA ARG A 179 -8.02 3.45 14.82
C ARG A 179 -8.67 3.52 13.45
N ILE A 180 -9.03 4.72 12.99
CA ILE A 180 -9.60 4.93 11.65
C ILE A 180 -8.49 5.51 10.77
N ALA A 181 -7.99 4.69 9.83
CA ALA A 181 -6.88 5.07 8.96
C ALA A 181 -7.18 6.35 8.17
N PHE A 182 -8.35 6.40 7.53
CA PHE A 182 -8.73 7.50 6.65
C PHE A 182 -9.76 8.39 7.32
N VAL A 183 -9.45 9.67 7.46
CA VAL A 183 -10.43 10.69 7.88
C VAL A 183 -10.52 11.70 6.75
N ALA A 184 -11.72 12.00 6.25
CA ALA A 184 -11.85 12.91 5.12
C ALA A 184 -13.08 13.81 5.24
N GLN A 185 -12.90 15.07 4.84
CA GLN A 185 -13.96 16.04 4.78
C GLN A 185 -14.67 15.95 3.43
N VAL A 186 -16.01 16.00 3.46
CA VAL A 186 -16.84 16.13 2.27
C VAL A 186 -17.59 17.45 2.31
N GLY A 187 -17.47 18.25 1.25
CA GLY A 187 -18.18 19.52 1.08
C GLY A 187 -19.36 19.41 0.12
N TYR A 188 -20.09 20.52 -0.01
CA TYR A 188 -20.95 20.71 -1.18
C TYR A 188 -20.11 20.81 -2.47
N LEU A 189 -20.72 20.51 -3.61
CA LEU A 189 -20.05 20.62 -4.91
C LEU A 189 -19.59 22.07 -5.12
N GLN A 190 -18.35 22.25 -5.59
CA GLN A 190 -17.73 23.57 -5.69
C GLN A 190 -17.75 24.10 -7.13
N THR A 191 -17.91 23.21 -8.12
CA THR A 191 -17.86 23.58 -9.53
C THR A 191 -19.25 23.63 -10.18
N LYS A 192 -19.40 24.47 -11.21
CA LYS A 192 -20.67 24.61 -11.94
C LYS A 192 -20.97 23.34 -12.73
N GLU A 193 -19.94 22.68 -13.23
CA GLU A 193 -19.98 21.47 -14.02
C GLU A 193 -20.55 20.32 -13.21
N GLU A 194 -20.05 20.11 -11.98
CA GLU A 194 -20.56 19.12 -11.04
C GLU A 194 -22.03 19.37 -10.67
N MET A 195 -22.39 20.64 -10.39
CA MET A 195 -23.78 21.01 -10.07
C MET A 195 -24.71 20.77 -11.26
N THR A 196 -24.28 21.11 -12.48
CA THR A 196 -25.05 20.89 -13.71
C THR A 196 -25.28 19.40 -13.96
N GLU A 197 -24.24 18.58 -13.77
CA GLU A 197 -24.33 17.14 -13.88
C GLU A 197 -25.32 16.57 -12.86
N MET A 198 -25.24 17.00 -11.60
CA MET A 198 -26.14 16.59 -10.54
C MET A 198 -27.60 16.94 -10.87
N PHE A 199 -27.89 18.15 -11.36
CA PHE A 199 -29.24 18.54 -11.77
C PHE A 199 -29.78 17.67 -12.90
N ARG A 200 -28.96 17.39 -13.92
CA ARG A 200 -29.36 16.53 -15.05
C ARG A 200 -29.70 15.14 -14.55
N ARG A 201 -28.87 14.55 -13.68
CA ARG A 201 -29.10 13.21 -13.12
C ARG A 201 -30.35 13.14 -12.27
N PHE A 202 -30.56 14.15 -11.42
CA PHE A 202 -31.73 14.20 -10.54
C PHE A 202 -33.04 14.27 -11.34
N GLN A 203 -33.13 15.14 -12.35
CA GLN A 203 -34.34 15.27 -13.17
C GLN A 203 -34.59 14.07 -14.08
N SER A 204 -33.54 13.45 -14.61
CA SER A 204 -33.65 12.28 -15.49
C SER A 204 -33.93 10.97 -14.75
N GLY A 205 -33.88 10.95 -13.41
CA GLY A 205 -33.99 9.73 -12.61
C GLY A 205 -32.79 8.78 -12.76
N THR A 206 -31.72 9.22 -13.43
CA THR A 206 -30.51 8.42 -13.72
C THR A 206 -29.54 8.36 -12.54
N THR A 207 -29.92 8.85 -11.37
CA THR A 207 -29.11 8.79 -10.13
C THR A 207 -28.86 7.36 -9.65
N LYS A 208 -29.62 6.37 -10.15
CA LYS A 208 -29.45 4.94 -9.87
C LYS A 208 -28.63 4.23 -10.94
N ARG A 209 -27.50 4.81 -11.40
CA ARG A 209 -26.53 3.98 -12.13
C ARG A 209 -26.08 2.86 -11.20
N ASN A 210 -26.05 1.64 -11.72
CA ASN A 210 -25.50 0.51 -10.99
C ASN A 210 -23.98 0.57 -11.17
N PRO A 211 -23.18 0.72 -10.10
CA PRO A 211 -21.71 0.69 -10.20
C PRO A 211 -21.16 -0.68 -10.67
N GLY A 212 -22.04 -1.67 -10.83
CA GLY A 212 -21.68 -3.06 -11.05
C GLY A 212 -21.67 -3.82 -9.73
N THR A 213 -21.24 -5.07 -9.77
CA THR A 213 -21.07 -5.91 -8.58
C THR A 213 -19.67 -6.47 -8.53
N ILE A 214 -19.16 -6.69 -7.33
CA ILE A 214 -17.88 -7.32 -7.07
C ILE A 214 -18.05 -8.46 -6.07
N SER A 215 -17.37 -9.59 -6.28
CA SER A 215 -17.35 -10.69 -5.31
C SER A 215 -16.49 -10.31 -4.11
N PHE A 216 -16.94 -10.68 -2.91
CA PHE A 216 -16.14 -10.61 -1.69
C PHE A 216 -14.79 -11.31 -1.83
N ASP A 217 -14.75 -12.45 -2.53
CA ASP A 217 -13.51 -13.23 -2.73
C ASP A 217 -12.42 -12.39 -3.39
N VAL A 218 -12.76 -11.57 -4.38
CA VAL A 218 -11.81 -10.68 -5.07
C VAL A 218 -11.23 -9.63 -4.12
N ILE A 219 -12.08 -9.05 -3.27
CA ILE A 219 -11.65 -8.08 -2.26
C ILE A 219 -10.75 -8.78 -1.22
N ASN A 220 -11.16 -9.97 -0.77
CA ASN A 220 -10.42 -10.75 0.21
C ASN A 220 -9.04 -11.13 -0.34
N GLU A 221 -8.94 -11.66 -1.56
CA GLU A 221 -7.70 -12.02 -2.25
C GLU A 221 -6.71 -10.84 -2.30
N LEU A 222 -7.17 -9.66 -2.76
CA LEU A 222 -6.31 -8.46 -2.79
C LEU A 222 -5.87 -8.03 -1.39
N SER A 223 -6.79 -8.08 -0.43
CA SER A 223 -6.50 -7.66 0.94
C SER A 223 -5.55 -8.60 1.67
N GLU A 224 -5.56 -9.88 1.35
CA GLU A 224 -4.61 -10.84 1.93
C GLU A 224 -3.17 -10.51 1.51
N LEU A 225 -2.95 -10.02 0.29
CA LEU A 225 -1.62 -9.62 -0.17
C LEU A 225 -1.04 -8.43 0.62
N VAL A 226 -1.91 -7.58 1.16
CA VAL A 226 -1.53 -6.37 1.94
C VAL A 226 -1.45 -6.66 3.44
N VAL A 227 -2.32 -7.54 3.97
CA VAL A 227 -2.45 -7.75 5.42
C VAL A 227 -1.56 -8.89 5.94
N LEU A 228 -1.20 -9.85 5.08
CA LEU A 228 -0.25 -10.91 5.43
C LEU A 228 1.18 -10.33 5.61
N PRO A 229 2.12 -11.06 6.25
CA PRO A 229 3.44 -10.54 6.58
C PRO A 229 4.12 -9.85 5.40
N PRO A 230 4.84 -8.74 5.61
CA PRO A 230 5.28 -7.84 4.55
C PRO A 230 6.17 -8.58 3.55
N SER A 231 5.57 -9.01 2.45
CA SER A 231 6.26 -9.68 1.36
C SER A 231 6.51 -8.78 0.16
N LEU A 232 5.86 -7.61 0.13
CA LEU A 232 5.86 -6.72 -1.03
C LEU A 232 6.94 -5.63 -0.92
N ILE A 233 7.32 -5.24 0.31
CA ILE A 233 8.45 -4.32 0.55
C ILE A 233 9.72 -5.16 0.71
N GLY A 234 10.39 -5.43 -0.42
CA GLY A 234 11.64 -6.20 -0.43
C GLY A 234 12.89 -5.39 -0.07
N ASP A 235 12.82 -4.06 -0.18
CA ASP A 235 13.98 -3.19 -0.07
C ASP A 235 14.04 -2.45 1.28
N GLN A 236 15.09 -2.73 2.06
CA GLN A 236 15.32 -2.10 3.35
C GLN A 236 15.52 -0.57 3.24
N LEU A 237 16.00 -0.08 2.09
CA LEU A 237 16.18 1.35 1.87
C LEU A 237 14.84 2.10 1.85
N ILE A 238 13.77 1.46 1.35
CA ILE A 238 12.41 2.03 1.38
C ILE A 238 11.96 2.26 2.83
N TYR A 239 12.19 1.28 3.72
CA TYR A 239 11.87 1.43 5.14
C TYR A 239 12.66 2.56 5.80
N LEU A 240 13.97 2.62 5.56
CA LEU A 240 14.83 3.65 6.13
C LEU A 240 14.35 5.05 5.73
N LYS A 241 14.13 5.26 4.42
CA LYS A 241 13.74 6.55 3.86
C LYS A 241 12.30 6.93 4.19
N LEU A 242 11.40 5.97 4.33
CA LEU A 242 10.07 6.21 4.90
C LEU A 242 10.15 6.65 6.36
N GLY A 243 11.03 6.06 7.16
CA GLY A 243 11.28 6.46 8.54
C GLY A 243 11.81 7.90 8.64
N GLU A 244 12.77 8.27 7.79
CA GLU A 244 13.25 9.65 7.68
C GLU A 244 12.12 10.60 7.25
N ALA A 245 11.35 10.25 6.21
CA ALA A 245 10.20 11.03 5.76
C ALA A 245 9.15 11.23 6.86
N ALA A 246 8.91 10.21 7.67
CA ALA A 246 7.97 10.26 8.79
C ALA A 246 8.41 11.27 9.86
N MET A 247 9.70 11.28 10.21
CA MET A 247 10.27 12.24 11.17
C MET A 247 10.23 13.66 10.62
N ASP A 248 10.68 13.86 9.38
CA ASP A 248 10.64 15.16 8.69
C ASP A 248 9.21 15.71 8.62
N TYR A 249 8.23 14.85 8.27
CA TYR A 249 6.83 15.22 8.19
C TYR A 249 6.27 15.60 9.55
N ARG A 250 6.55 14.82 10.60
CA ARG A 250 6.09 15.10 11.97
C ARG A 250 6.61 16.44 12.48
N GLU A 251 7.86 16.79 12.17
CA GLU A 251 8.44 18.08 12.56
C GLU A 251 7.83 19.24 11.77
N GLN A 252 7.81 19.15 10.43
CA GLN A 252 7.33 20.22 9.57
C GLN A 252 5.82 20.45 9.69
N ARG A 253 5.03 19.40 9.96
CA ARG A 253 3.57 19.50 10.19
C ARG A 253 3.22 20.36 11.40
N LYS A 254 4.08 20.46 12.42
CA LYS A 254 3.88 21.36 13.58
C LYS A 254 3.88 22.84 13.18
N GLN A 255 4.38 23.20 12.01
CA GLN A 255 4.34 24.58 11.53
C GLN A 255 2.97 24.90 10.91
N LEU A 256 2.28 23.89 10.36
CA LEU A 256 0.94 24.00 9.78
C LEU A 256 -0.17 24.12 10.83
N THR A 257 0.05 23.61 12.07
CA THR A 257 -0.94 23.68 13.17
C THR A 257 -1.36 25.11 13.51
N THR A 258 -0.52 26.10 13.23
CA THR A 258 -0.76 27.52 13.52
C THR A 258 -1.94 28.11 12.73
N ASN A 259 -2.33 27.49 11.61
CA ASN A 259 -3.36 28.00 10.69
C ASN A 259 -4.73 27.31 10.81
N GLY A 260 -4.94 26.47 11.83
CA GLY A 260 -6.29 26.11 12.32
C GLY A 260 -7.12 25.11 11.50
N GLY A 261 -6.54 24.40 10.52
CA GLY A 261 -7.28 23.48 9.63
C GLY A 261 -7.10 21.98 9.88
N LEU A 262 -6.37 21.55 10.92
CA LEU A 262 -6.02 20.14 11.09
C LEU A 262 -7.13 19.34 11.76
N VAL A 263 -7.49 18.22 11.13
CA VAL A 263 -8.52 17.29 11.62
C VAL A 263 -7.99 16.45 12.78
N LEU A 264 -6.73 16.00 12.68
CA LEU A 264 -6.07 15.20 13.71
C LEU A 264 -5.02 16.05 14.44
N PRO A 265 -4.98 16.01 15.79
CA PRO A 265 -4.03 16.80 16.57
C PRO A 265 -2.59 16.35 16.30
N GLU A 266 -2.35 15.04 16.32
CA GLU A 266 -1.02 14.44 16.19
C GLU A 266 -1.06 13.20 15.30
N ILE A 267 0.08 12.88 14.70
CA ILE A 267 0.25 11.69 13.86
C ILE A 267 1.04 10.65 14.65
N THR A 268 0.34 9.59 15.06
CA THR A 268 0.86 8.49 15.86
C THR A 268 1.80 7.59 15.06
N ASP A 269 2.65 6.84 15.74
CA ASP A 269 3.49 5.83 15.09
C ASP A 269 2.62 4.76 14.40
N ARG A 270 1.44 4.44 14.97
CA ARG A 270 0.45 3.57 14.34
C ARG A 270 0.12 4.02 12.93
N ARG A 271 -0.17 5.31 12.71
CA ARG A 271 -0.51 5.83 11.38
C ARG A 271 0.62 5.67 10.38
N PHE A 272 1.88 5.79 10.81
CA PHE A 272 3.02 5.51 9.95
C PHE A 272 3.15 4.01 9.62
N CYS A 273 2.89 3.12 10.58
CA CYS A 273 2.81 1.68 10.31
C CYS A 273 1.68 1.35 9.32
N VAL A 274 0.50 1.96 9.48
CA VAL A 274 -0.59 1.81 8.49
C VAL A 274 -0.20 2.43 7.14
N GLY A 275 0.65 3.46 7.16
CA GLY A 275 1.26 4.03 5.96
C GLY A 275 2.11 3.04 5.17
N THR A 276 2.74 2.04 5.80
CA THR A 276 3.47 1.00 5.04
C THR A 276 2.52 0.14 4.22
N GLN A 277 1.34 -0.19 4.77
CA GLN A 277 0.30 -0.91 4.03
C GLN A 277 -0.19 -0.10 2.83
N MET A 278 -0.21 1.23 2.92
CA MET A 278 -0.60 2.07 1.79
C MET A 278 0.38 1.99 0.61
N LEU A 279 1.68 1.74 0.88
CA LEU A 279 2.66 1.44 -0.17
C LEU A 279 2.31 0.13 -0.89
N GLU A 280 1.94 -0.89 -0.12
CA GLU A 280 1.57 -2.21 -0.62
C GLU A 280 0.26 -2.15 -1.42
N VAL A 281 -0.72 -1.37 -0.95
CA VAL A 281 -1.95 -1.07 -1.70
C VAL A 281 -1.62 -0.42 -3.05
N ALA A 282 -0.73 0.56 -3.08
CA ALA A 282 -0.33 1.22 -4.34
C ALA A 282 0.29 0.20 -5.33
N ALA A 283 1.16 -0.69 -4.84
CA ALA A 283 1.75 -1.74 -5.66
C ALA A 283 0.71 -2.74 -6.18
N VAL A 284 -0.11 -3.30 -5.29
CA VAL A 284 -1.10 -4.33 -5.62
C VAL A 284 -2.17 -3.80 -6.58
N LEU A 285 -2.64 -2.57 -6.35
CA LEU A 285 -3.62 -1.94 -7.25
C LEU A 285 -3.02 -1.62 -8.62
N ASP A 286 -1.72 -1.34 -8.73
CA ASP A 286 -1.03 -1.24 -10.02
C ASP A 286 -0.75 -2.61 -10.67
N GLY A 287 -1.16 -3.71 -10.04
CA GLY A 287 -0.90 -5.07 -10.52
C GLY A 287 0.56 -5.50 -10.36
N ARG A 288 1.28 -4.91 -9.39
CA ARG A 288 2.67 -5.24 -9.02
C ARG A 288 2.70 -6.05 -7.72
N LEU A 289 3.72 -6.90 -7.62
CA LEU A 289 4.04 -7.68 -6.40
C LEU A 289 5.29 -7.15 -5.69
N GLU A 290 5.68 -5.91 -5.99
CA GLU A 290 6.83 -5.25 -5.40
C GLU A 290 6.55 -3.75 -5.29
N VAL A 291 6.87 -3.19 -4.13
CA VAL A 291 6.79 -1.75 -3.85
C VAL A 291 7.98 -1.03 -4.46
N ILE A 292 7.70 0.07 -5.17
CA ILE A 292 8.72 0.93 -5.77
C ILE A 292 8.83 2.24 -4.98
N PRO A 293 9.95 2.99 -5.07
CA PRO A 293 10.12 4.25 -4.35
C PRO A 293 8.97 5.25 -4.58
N LYS A 294 8.42 5.30 -5.80
CA LYS A 294 7.30 6.20 -6.14
C LYS A 294 6.05 5.99 -5.29
N ASP A 295 5.86 4.79 -4.73
CA ASP A 295 4.70 4.46 -3.88
C ASP A 295 4.69 5.28 -2.58
N LEU A 296 5.82 5.86 -2.15
CA LEU A 296 5.88 6.80 -1.01
C LEU A 296 4.88 7.94 -1.12
N LEU A 297 4.53 8.37 -2.34
CA LEU A 297 3.56 9.44 -2.58
C LEU A 297 2.14 9.06 -2.13
N ALA A 298 1.82 7.76 -2.11
CA ALA A 298 0.49 7.25 -1.80
C ALA A 298 0.16 7.30 -0.29
N VAL A 299 1.15 7.48 0.59
CA VAL A 299 1.00 7.36 2.05
C VAL A 299 0.18 8.49 2.69
N HIS A 300 0.22 9.69 2.11
CA HIS A 300 -0.39 10.89 2.70
C HIS A 300 -1.82 10.71 3.26
N PRO A 301 -2.77 10.06 2.56
CA PRO A 301 -4.15 10.00 3.04
C PRO A 301 -4.37 9.29 4.38
N VAL A 302 -3.41 8.47 4.82
CA VAL A 302 -3.39 7.86 6.16
C VAL A 302 -2.86 8.84 7.22
N LEU A 303 -2.03 9.79 6.82
CA LEU A 303 -1.41 10.78 7.71
C LEU A 303 -2.28 12.01 7.89
N GLY A 304 -2.96 12.47 6.84
CA GLY A 304 -3.67 13.74 6.87
C GLY A 304 -4.82 13.81 5.87
N SER A 305 -5.68 14.79 6.11
CA SER A 305 -6.91 14.99 5.34
C SER A 305 -6.87 16.24 4.48
N THR A 306 -5.98 17.18 4.78
CA THR A 306 -5.97 18.50 4.16
C THR A 306 -5.00 18.58 2.97
N ASP A 307 -5.27 19.47 2.03
CA ASP A 307 -4.41 19.67 0.87
C ASP A 307 -3.03 20.24 1.23
N PRO A 308 -2.90 21.18 2.20
CA PRO A 308 -1.58 21.61 2.68
C PRO A 308 -0.75 20.48 3.30
N GLU A 309 -1.38 19.56 4.04
CA GLU A 309 -0.70 18.36 4.55
C GLU A 309 -0.24 17.46 3.40
N ARG A 310 -1.05 17.35 2.35
CA ARG A 310 -0.75 16.56 1.14
C ARG A 310 0.46 17.09 0.43
N ASP A 311 0.48 18.39 0.17
CA ASP A 311 1.55 19.04 -0.55
C ASP A 311 2.86 19.00 0.24
N LEU A 312 2.78 19.11 1.58
CA LEU A 312 3.93 18.91 2.47
C LEU A 312 4.49 17.48 2.35
N TRP A 313 3.63 16.46 2.44
CA TRP A 313 4.07 15.07 2.31
C TRP A 313 4.69 14.79 0.95
N ILE A 314 4.04 15.25 -0.13
CA ILE A 314 4.54 15.06 -1.50
C ILE A 314 5.94 15.65 -1.65
N LYS A 315 6.18 16.87 -1.14
CA LYS A 315 7.50 17.51 -1.17
C LYS A 315 8.57 16.68 -0.45
N ILE A 316 8.25 16.17 0.73
CA ILE A 316 9.18 15.34 1.53
C ILE A 316 9.44 14.00 0.82
N ALA A 317 8.37 13.32 0.40
CA ALA A 317 8.44 12.03 -0.28
C ALA A 317 9.23 12.13 -1.59
N GLN A 318 9.04 13.16 -2.40
CA GLN A 318 9.79 13.38 -3.65
C GLN A 318 11.29 13.47 -3.40
N LYS A 319 11.72 14.28 -2.42
CA LYS A 319 13.12 14.37 -2.03
C LYS A 319 13.69 13.00 -1.63
N LYS A 320 12.93 12.22 -0.85
CA LYS A 320 13.35 10.89 -0.43
C LYS A 320 13.40 9.87 -1.57
N ILE A 321 12.50 9.98 -2.55
CA ILE A 321 12.53 9.17 -3.77
C ILE A 321 13.81 9.44 -4.56
N GLU A 322 14.17 10.72 -4.76
CA GLU A 322 15.40 11.12 -5.44
C GLU A 322 16.65 10.59 -4.72
N GLU A 323 16.68 10.65 -3.38
CA GLU A 323 17.76 10.07 -2.56
C GLU A 323 17.85 8.54 -2.76
N ILE A 324 16.72 7.82 -2.77
CA ILE A 324 16.69 6.36 -3.01
C ILE A 324 17.25 6.04 -4.39
N GLU A 325 16.79 6.75 -5.42
CA GLU A 325 17.25 6.51 -6.80
C GLU A 325 18.74 6.82 -6.97
N ALA A 326 19.25 7.86 -6.32
CA ALA A 326 20.67 8.19 -6.32
C ALA A 326 21.52 7.11 -5.62
N GLU A 327 21.09 6.65 -4.44
CA GLU A 327 21.78 5.59 -3.69
C GLU A 327 21.77 4.26 -4.45
N LYS A 328 20.65 3.89 -5.09
CA LYS A 328 20.55 2.69 -5.94
C LYS A 328 21.49 2.75 -7.14
N LYS A 329 21.56 3.90 -7.84
CA LYS A 329 22.52 4.11 -8.93
C LYS A 329 23.97 4.00 -8.46
N GLN A 330 24.28 4.54 -7.28
CA GLN A 330 25.63 4.45 -6.72
C GLN A 330 25.99 3.01 -6.31
N GLN A 331 25.06 2.26 -5.74
CA GLN A 331 25.23 0.84 -5.39
C GLN A 331 25.40 -0.04 -6.64
N LEU A 332 24.61 0.21 -7.68
CA LEU A 332 24.72 -0.52 -8.94
C LEU A 332 26.05 -0.23 -9.63
N SER A 333 26.46 1.04 -9.70
CA SER A 333 27.79 1.42 -10.20
C SER A 333 28.92 0.74 -9.43
N SER A 334 28.89 0.73 -8.09
CA SER A 334 29.95 0.12 -7.29
C SER A 334 29.99 -1.40 -7.45
N ALA A 335 28.83 -2.05 -7.57
CA ALA A 335 28.72 -3.48 -7.87
C ALA A 335 29.29 -3.81 -9.26
N GLN A 336 29.00 -2.98 -10.27
CA GLN A 336 29.54 -3.12 -11.62
C GLN A 336 31.06 -2.95 -11.65
N VAL A 337 31.61 -1.94 -10.96
CA VAL A 337 33.07 -1.77 -10.83
C VAL A 337 33.70 -2.97 -10.14
N THR A 338 33.11 -3.47 -9.05
CA THR A 338 33.62 -4.66 -8.35
C THR A 338 33.62 -5.90 -9.25
N ALA A 339 32.56 -6.10 -10.03
CA ALA A 339 32.47 -7.20 -10.99
C ALA A 339 33.53 -7.09 -12.09
N LEU A 340 33.76 -5.88 -12.63
CA LEU A 340 34.79 -5.62 -13.63
C LEU A 340 36.21 -5.83 -13.08
N ASP A 341 36.49 -5.35 -11.87
CA ASP A 341 37.79 -5.56 -11.22
C ASP A 341 38.04 -7.05 -10.93
N ALA A 342 37.00 -7.83 -10.59
CA ALA A 342 37.10 -9.28 -10.44
C ALA A 342 37.38 -10.00 -11.78
N ILE A 343 36.76 -9.56 -12.88
CA ILE A 343 37.08 -10.04 -14.24
C ILE A 343 38.53 -9.72 -14.57
N MET A 344 39.00 -8.51 -14.26
CA MET A 344 40.37 -8.07 -14.53
C MET A 344 41.40 -8.92 -13.77
N GLN A 345 41.20 -9.15 -12.47
CA GLN A 345 42.09 -10.00 -11.68
C GLN A 345 42.13 -11.44 -12.20
N ARG A 346 40.96 -11.99 -12.60
CA ARG A 346 40.89 -13.34 -13.14
C ARG A 346 41.54 -13.45 -14.51
N ALA A 347 41.51 -12.39 -15.32
CA ALA A 347 42.23 -12.30 -16.57
C ALA A 347 43.76 -12.20 -16.36
N GLU A 348 44.21 -11.45 -15.35
CA GLU A 348 45.63 -11.33 -15.00
C GLU A 348 46.21 -12.62 -14.40
N GLY A 349 45.39 -13.42 -13.72
CA GLY A 349 45.80 -14.70 -13.13
C GLY A 349 45.78 -15.90 -14.08
N LEU A 350 45.52 -15.72 -15.38
CA LEU A 350 45.52 -16.80 -16.36
C LEU A 350 46.95 -17.32 -16.60
N ASP A 351 47.18 -18.61 -16.36
CA ASP A 351 48.43 -19.26 -16.73
C ASP A 351 48.41 -19.64 -18.22
N LEU A 352 49.05 -18.81 -19.04
CA LEU A 352 49.11 -18.94 -20.50
C LEU A 352 49.87 -20.19 -20.99
N ARG A 353 50.43 -21.01 -20.08
CA ARG A 353 51.08 -22.29 -20.43
C ARG A 353 50.07 -23.40 -20.72
N ASP A 354 48.90 -23.40 -20.07
CA ASP A 354 47.79 -24.30 -20.43
C ASP A 354 46.82 -23.59 -21.37
N VAL A 355 47.11 -23.74 -22.66
CA VAL A 355 46.40 -23.07 -23.77
C VAL A 355 44.92 -23.49 -23.84
N LYS A 356 44.60 -24.73 -23.46
CA LYS A 356 43.24 -25.28 -23.59
C LYS A 356 42.34 -24.74 -22.48
N GLU A 357 42.83 -24.74 -21.25
CA GLU A 357 42.13 -24.21 -20.09
C GLU A 357 41.99 -22.68 -20.17
N SER A 358 43.06 -21.98 -20.58
CA SER A 358 43.06 -20.52 -20.76
C SER A 358 42.10 -20.04 -21.86
N LYS A 359 41.94 -20.79 -22.95
CA LYS A 359 40.98 -20.46 -24.02
C LYS A 359 39.52 -20.60 -23.54
N HIS A 360 39.23 -21.59 -22.72
CA HIS A 360 37.90 -21.76 -22.12
C HIS A 360 37.62 -20.66 -21.09
N ALA A 361 38.57 -20.37 -20.20
CA ALA A 361 38.45 -19.31 -19.20
C ALA A 361 38.31 -17.91 -19.85
N TYR A 362 39.04 -17.65 -20.93
CA TYR A 362 38.86 -16.43 -21.75
C TYR A 362 37.43 -16.29 -22.28
N GLY A 363 36.87 -17.36 -22.85
CA GLY A 363 35.50 -17.34 -23.39
C GLY A 363 34.44 -17.00 -22.32
N VAL A 364 34.61 -17.53 -21.10
CA VAL A 364 33.73 -17.24 -19.96
C VAL A 364 33.87 -15.78 -19.50
N LEU A 365 35.10 -15.26 -19.43
CA LEU A 365 35.36 -13.87 -19.03
C LEU A 365 34.84 -12.87 -20.07
N HIS A 366 35.02 -13.14 -21.36
CA HIS A 366 34.51 -12.29 -22.44
C HIS A 366 32.97 -12.23 -22.43
N ALA A 367 32.31 -13.38 -22.29
CA ALA A 367 30.85 -13.42 -22.18
C ALA A 367 30.33 -12.65 -20.95
N SER A 368 31.06 -12.74 -19.83
CA SER A 368 30.75 -12.01 -18.60
C SER A 368 30.91 -10.49 -18.78
N LEU A 369 31.93 -10.05 -19.52
CA LEU A 369 32.14 -8.63 -19.84
C LEU A 369 31.03 -8.07 -20.74
N ASP A 370 30.55 -8.86 -21.70
CA ASP A 370 29.48 -8.44 -22.61
C ASP A 370 28.15 -8.21 -21.89
N HIS A 371 27.91 -8.94 -20.79
CA HIS A 371 26.69 -8.79 -19.97
C HIS A 371 26.70 -7.52 -19.09
N VAL A 372 27.85 -6.86 -18.91
CA VAL A 372 27.93 -5.61 -18.14
C VAL A 372 27.56 -4.43 -19.04
N ILE A 373 26.36 -3.89 -18.88
CA ILE A 373 25.94 -2.65 -19.56
C ILE A 373 26.33 -1.47 -18.65
N PRO A 374 27.25 -0.58 -19.08
CA PRO A 374 27.77 0.48 -18.24
C PRO A 374 26.70 1.53 -17.91
N GLU A 375 26.58 1.85 -16.62
CA GLU A 375 25.57 2.80 -16.12
C GLU A 375 26.07 4.26 -16.06
N ASN A 376 27.39 4.46 -15.98
CA ASN A 376 28.04 5.76 -15.95
C ASN A 376 29.37 5.76 -16.71
N ASP A 377 29.96 6.95 -16.87
CA ASP A 377 31.22 7.15 -17.58
C ASP A 377 32.40 6.41 -16.90
N GLU A 378 32.37 6.28 -15.57
CA GLU A 378 33.41 5.55 -14.81
C GLU A 378 33.40 4.05 -15.12
N VAL A 379 32.23 3.41 -15.07
CA VAL A 379 32.05 1.99 -15.42
C VAL A 379 32.36 1.76 -16.90
N SER A 380 32.02 2.72 -17.78
CA SER A 380 32.36 2.66 -19.20
C SER A 380 33.87 2.67 -19.43
N GLU A 381 34.61 3.57 -18.76
CA GLU A 381 36.06 3.63 -18.85
C GLU A 381 36.72 2.36 -18.28
N ARG A 382 36.19 1.85 -17.17
CA ARG A 382 36.67 0.59 -16.55
C ARG A 382 36.43 -0.61 -17.47
N LYS A 383 35.24 -0.72 -18.06
CA LYS A 383 34.88 -1.78 -19.02
C LYS A 383 35.82 -1.75 -20.23
N LYS A 384 36.15 -0.55 -20.73
CA LYS A 384 37.10 -0.39 -21.84
C LYS A 384 38.49 -0.91 -21.46
N LYS A 385 39.01 -0.57 -20.28
CA LYS A 385 40.31 -1.09 -19.79
C LYS A 385 40.33 -2.63 -19.70
N VAL A 386 39.24 -3.24 -19.22
CA VAL A 386 39.12 -4.70 -19.16
C VAL A 386 39.03 -5.32 -20.55
N SER A 387 38.30 -4.67 -21.47
CA SER A 387 38.20 -5.09 -22.89
C SER A 387 39.56 -5.08 -23.58
N ASP A 388 40.30 -3.97 -23.48
CA ASP A 388 41.62 -3.82 -24.10
C ASP A 388 42.60 -4.88 -23.58
N LYS A 389 42.51 -5.22 -22.28
CA LYS A 389 43.33 -6.26 -21.66
C LYS A 389 42.96 -7.67 -22.13
N LEU A 390 41.67 -7.97 -22.24
CA LEU A 390 41.19 -9.25 -22.77
C LEU A 390 41.57 -9.42 -24.25
N GLU A 391 41.54 -8.35 -25.06
CA GLU A 391 42.05 -8.39 -26.43
C GLU A 391 43.57 -8.67 -26.48
N ALA A 392 44.36 -8.07 -25.59
CA ALA A 392 45.78 -8.37 -25.49
C ALA A 392 46.04 -9.85 -25.12
N ILE A 393 45.26 -10.41 -24.17
CA ILE A 393 45.34 -11.83 -23.79
C ILE A 393 44.92 -12.73 -24.96
N ARG A 394 43.91 -12.34 -25.75
CA ARG A 394 43.50 -13.07 -26.95
C ARG A 394 44.62 -13.13 -27.99
N GLN A 395 45.33 -12.02 -28.21
CA GLN A 395 46.49 -11.98 -29.10
C GLN A 395 47.60 -12.91 -28.60
N GLN A 396 47.93 -12.86 -27.30
CA GLN A 396 48.93 -13.74 -26.70
C GLN A 396 48.56 -15.23 -26.78
N LEU A 397 47.29 -15.58 -26.55
CA LEU A 397 46.78 -16.94 -26.73
C LEU A 397 46.85 -17.40 -28.18
N SER A 398 46.53 -16.52 -29.14
CA SER A 398 46.65 -16.81 -30.57
C SER A 398 48.11 -17.10 -30.97
N GLU A 399 49.06 -16.32 -30.46
CA GLU A 399 50.49 -16.51 -30.69
C GLU A 399 51.02 -17.80 -30.02
N ALA A 400 50.58 -18.11 -28.80
CA ALA A 400 50.95 -19.34 -28.10
C ALA A 400 50.42 -20.61 -28.80
N VAL A 401 49.21 -20.55 -29.37
CA VAL A 401 48.65 -21.63 -30.21
C VAL A 401 49.51 -21.83 -31.47
N LEU A 402 49.87 -20.74 -32.16
CA LEU A 402 50.72 -20.79 -33.36
C LEU A 402 52.12 -21.34 -33.06
N GLN A 403 52.68 -21.07 -31.87
CA GLN A 403 53.97 -21.65 -31.45
C GLN A 403 53.87 -23.14 -31.09
N GLN A 404 52.79 -23.59 -30.45
CA GLN A 404 52.56 -25.02 -30.20
C GLN A 404 52.32 -25.82 -31.50
N GLU A 405 51.59 -25.25 -32.47
CA GLU A 405 51.37 -25.86 -33.78
C GLU A 405 52.63 -25.82 -34.66
N GLY A 406 53.44 -24.74 -34.60
CA GLY A 406 54.71 -24.62 -35.31
C GLY A 406 55.80 -25.60 -34.84
N LEU A 407 55.81 -25.94 -33.55
CA LEU A 407 56.67 -27.00 -32.98
C LEU A 407 56.24 -28.42 -33.40
N SER A 408 54.97 -28.61 -33.79
CA SER A 408 54.49 -29.90 -34.29
C SER A 408 54.88 -30.18 -35.75
N HIS A 409 55.23 -29.14 -36.52
CA HIS A 409 55.64 -29.26 -37.93
C HIS A 409 57.16 -29.26 -38.15
N SER A 410 57.99 -28.92 -37.16
CA SER A 410 59.45 -29.04 -37.25
C SER A 410 60.02 -30.40 -36.81
N GLY A 411 59.15 -31.36 -36.41
CA GLY A 411 59.54 -32.68 -35.91
C GLY A 411 59.54 -33.84 -36.91
N THR A 412 59.21 -33.64 -38.20
CA THR A 412 59.21 -34.71 -39.22
C THR A 412 60.18 -34.42 -40.36
N SER A 413 61.46 -34.30 -40.03
CA SER A 413 62.55 -34.34 -41.01
C SER A 413 63.86 -34.77 -40.33
N THR A 414 64.03 -36.07 -40.07
CA THR A 414 65.28 -36.83 -40.29
C THR A 414 65.16 -38.26 -39.75
N ASN A 415 65.39 -39.21 -40.68
CA ASN A 415 65.53 -40.67 -40.59
C ASN A 415 64.31 -41.53 -40.26
#